data_AF-A0A1E5P135-F1
#
_entry.id   AF-A0A1E5P135-F1
#
_cell.length_a   1.000
_cell.length_b   1.000
_cell.length_c   1.000
_cell.angle_alpha   90.00
_cell.angle_beta   90.00
_cell.angle_gamma   90.00
#
_symmetry.space_group_name_H-M   'P 1'
#
loop_
_entity.id
_entity.type
_entity.pdbx_description
1 polymer ?
#
loop_
_entity_poly.entity_id
_entity_poly.type
_entity_poly.pdbx_seq_one_letter_code
_entity_poly.pdbx_strand_id
1 'polypeptide(L)'
;MLSSVKTALALTVGGLALGLLGAATSATAADQIRTPVAGATADQASGAAAYTKYGRVTASTGVKIRSRATTYSGVLGSFYSGAKIALVCKVYGQDVDGNNIWYKLDHRSGWVTARYVKNLDYIPWCR
;
A
#
# COMPACT_ATOMS: atom_id res chain seq x y z
N MET A 1 -17.78 17.42 29.14
CA MET A 1 -16.72 17.41 30.16
C MET A 1 -15.40 17.27 29.43
N LEU A 2 -14.67 18.38 29.30
CA LEU A 2 -13.35 18.45 28.66
C LEU A 2 -12.31 18.09 29.72
N SER A 3 -11.47 17.09 29.45
CA SER A 3 -10.26 16.85 30.25
C SER A 3 -9.03 17.11 29.38
N SER A 4 -8.45 18.28 29.57
CA SER A 4 -7.12 18.66 29.13
C SER A 4 -6.08 18.12 30.10
N VAL A 5 -4.98 17.52 29.60
CA VAL A 5 -3.73 17.43 30.36
C VAL A 5 -2.55 17.74 29.44
N LYS A 6 -1.70 18.63 29.95
CA LYS A 6 -0.57 19.31 29.32
C LYS A 6 0.72 18.48 29.36
N THR A 7 1.47 18.55 28.26
CA THR A 7 2.92 18.71 28.08
C THR A 7 3.92 18.14 29.11
N ALA A 8 4.91 17.39 28.62
CA ALA A 8 6.28 17.35 29.19
C ALA A 8 7.35 17.13 28.10
N LEU A 9 8.47 17.83 28.30
CA LEU A 9 9.64 18.07 27.45
C LEU A 9 10.71 16.98 27.66
N ALA A 10 11.52 16.65 26.64
CA ALA A 10 12.91 16.20 26.84
C ALA A 10 13.76 16.41 25.58
N LEU A 11 14.76 17.28 25.68
CA LEU A 11 15.86 17.44 24.72
C LEU A 11 16.93 16.37 24.98
N THR A 12 17.49 15.78 23.93
CA THR A 12 18.83 15.17 23.97
C THR A 12 19.62 15.55 22.73
N VAL A 13 20.67 16.33 22.97
CA VAL A 13 21.74 16.74 22.06
C VAL A 13 22.90 15.74 22.21
N GLY A 14 23.58 15.40 21.12
CA GLY A 14 24.90 14.77 21.11
C GLY A 14 25.12 13.87 19.88
N GLY A 15 26.21 13.91 19.13
CA GLY A 15 27.46 14.64 19.21
C GLY A 15 28.31 14.30 17.97
N LEU A 16 29.24 15.18 17.60
CA LEU A 16 30.16 15.05 16.46
C LEU A 16 31.22 13.95 16.69
N ALA A 17 31.64 13.28 15.60
CA ALA A 17 32.97 12.67 15.53
C ALA A 17 33.60 12.90 14.14
N LEU A 18 34.64 13.73 14.10
CA LEU A 18 35.61 13.88 13.02
C LEU A 18 36.62 12.72 13.10
N GLY A 19 36.95 12.11 11.96
CA GLY A 19 38.04 11.14 11.83
C GLY A 19 38.92 11.46 10.61
N LEU A 20 40.22 11.55 10.88
CA LEU A 20 41.30 12.13 10.08
C LEU A 20 41.93 11.20 9.02
N LEU A 21 42.75 11.83 8.18
CA LEU A 21 43.50 11.36 7.01
C LEU A 21 44.39 10.13 7.26
N GLY A 22 44.50 9.28 6.23
CA GLY A 22 45.58 8.30 6.08
C GLY A 22 45.93 8.12 4.60
N ALA A 23 47.14 8.55 4.22
CA ALA A 23 47.75 8.34 2.91
C ALA A 23 48.80 7.22 3.02
N ALA A 24 48.78 6.24 2.11
CA ALA A 24 49.93 5.39 1.79
C ALA A 24 49.77 4.72 0.41
N THR A 25 50.78 4.95 -0.44
CA THR A 25 51.15 4.29 -1.70
C THR A 25 51.56 2.83 -1.44
N SER A 26 51.65 1.83 -2.35
CA SER A 26 51.75 1.74 -3.81
C SER A 26 51.64 0.26 -4.25
N ALA A 27 51.14 0.05 -5.48
CA ALA A 27 51.43 -0.99 -6.49
C ALA A 27 51.64 -2.48 -6.12
N THR A 28 50.79 -3.34 -6.68
CA THR A 28 51.22 -4.56 -7.41
C THR A 28 50.23 -4.82 -8.54
N ALA A 29 50.77 -4.96 -9.75
CA ALA A 29 50.03 -5.30 -10.96
C ALA A 29 49.63 -6.78 -10.93
N ALA A 30 48.34 -7.04 -11.17
CA ALA A 30 47.86 -8.34 -11.62
C ALA A 30 46.80 -8.10 -12.69
N ASP A 31 47.23 -8.28 -13.93
CA ASP A 31 46.42 -8.49 -15.13
C ASP A 31 45.26 -9.44 -14.83
N GLN A 32 44.01 -8.98 -15.01
CA GLN A 32 42.84 -9.84 -15.20
C GLN A 32 41.83 -9.11 -16.09
N ILE A 33 41.79 -9.56 -17.34
CA ILE A 33 40.81 -9.29 -18.38
C ILE A 33 39.38 -9.29 -17.79
N ARG A 34 38.71 -8.14 -17.79
CA ARG A 34 37.24 -8.04 -17.67
C ARG A 34 36.69 -7.01 -18.64
N THR A 35 36.06 -7.53 -19.67
CA THR A 35 35.08 -6.84 -20.51
C THR A 35 33.98 -6.21 -19.64
N PRO A 36 33.52 -4.97 -19.95
CA PRO A 36 32.43 -4.35 -19.23
C PRO A 36 31.10 -4.91 -19.76
N VAL A 37 30.46 -5.81 -19.00
CA VAL A 37 29.03 -6.05 -19.19
C VAL A 37 28.26 -5.14 -18.24
N ALA A 38 27.64 -4.13 -18.85
CA ALA A 38 26.59 -3.34 -18.22
C ALA A 38 25.49 -4.29 -17.74
N GLY A 39 25.29 -4.34 -16.43
CA GLY A 39 24.29 -5.20 -15.79
C GLY A 39 23.89 -4.66 -14.42
N ALA A 40 23.78 -3.34 -14.29
CA ALA A 40 23.11 -2.73 -13.16
C ALA A 40 21.59 -2.88 -13.36
N THR A 41 21.03 -4.04 -13.04
CA THR A 41 19.61 -4.09 -12.64
C THR A 41 19.59 -4.03 -11.14
N ALA A 42 19.46 -2.80 -10.65
CA ALA A 42 18.96 -2.55 -9.32
C ALA A 42 17.58 -3.21 -9.21
N ASP A 43 17.50 -4.39 -8.59
CA ASP A 43 16.28 -4.89 -7.97
C ASP A 43 16.01 -4.07 -6.70
N GLN A 44 15.85 -2.76 -6.92
CA GLN A 44 15.16 -1.88 -6.00
C GLN A 44 13.70 -1.95 -6.41
N ALA A 45 13.05 -3.07 -6.07
CA ALA A 45 11.61 -3.15 -5.91
C ALA A 45 11.26 -2.19 -4.78
N SER A 46 11.22 -0.92 -5.17
CA SER A 46 10.92 0.22 -4.35
C SER A 46 9.59 -0.11 -3.70
N GLY A 47 9.58 -0.11 -2.37
CA GLY A 47 8.34 -0.01 -1.61
C GLY A 47 7.66 1.28 -2.03
N ALA A 48 6.88 1.20 -3.11
CA ALA A 48 5.96 2.24 -3.51
C ALA A 48 5.06 2.39 -2.30
N ALA A 49 5.22 3.51 -1.58
CA ALA A 49 4.38 3.84 -0.44
C ALA A 49 2.94 3.51 -0.84
N ALA A 50 2.32 2.58 -0.11
CA ALA A 50 1.00 2.08 -0.45
C ALA A 50 0.02 3.25 -0.40
N TYR A 51 -0.22 3.86 -1.56
CA TYR A 51 -1.16 4.95 -1.64
C TYR A 51 -2.56 4.35 -1.50
N THR A 52 -3.25 4.71 -0.42
CA THR A 52 -4.63 4.32 -0.19
C THR A 52 -5.52 4.83 -1.32
N LYS A 53 -6.14 3.92 -2.07
CA LYS A 53 -7.08 4.27 -3.16
C LYS A 53 -8.47 4.38 -2.60
N TYR A 54 -9.27 5.26 -3.15
CA TYR A 54 -10.62 5.48 -2.65
C TYR A 54 -11.69 5.11 -3.67
N GLY A 55 -12.80 4.62 -3.14
CA GLY A 55 -14.07 4.48 -3.83
C GLY A 55 -15.19 5.12 -3.02
N ARG A 56 -16.31 5.40 -3.67
CA ARG A 56 -17.54 5.88 -3.04
C ARG A 56 -18.67 4.89 -3.27
N VAL A 57 -19.36 4.49 -2.21
CA VAL A 57 -20.52 3.60 -2.30
C VAL A 57 -21.67 4.34 -2.99
N THR A 58 -22.23 3.76 -4.04
CA THR A 58 -23.33 4.36 -4.83
C THR A 58 -24.68 3.69 -4.57
N ALA A 59 -24.71 2.48 -4.00
CA ALA A 59 -25.96 1.81 -3.66
C ALA A 59 -26.72 2.55 -2.55
N SER A 60 -28.01 2.81 -2.78
CA SER A 60 -28.91 3.49 -1.83
C SER A 60 -29.02 2.75 -0.49
N THR A 61 -29.04 1.42 -0.52
CA THR A 61 -29.09 0.55 0.67
C THR A 61 -27.72 0.24 1.27
N GLY A 62 -26.65 0.81 0.71
CA GLY A 62 -25.27 0.46 1.05
C GLY A 62 -24.78 -0.83 0.40
N VAL A 63 -23.56 -1.25 0.75
CA VAL A 63 -22.90 -2.45 0.20
C VAL A 63 -22.41 -3.36 1.32
N LYS A 64 -22.60 -4.68 1.15
CA LYS A 64 -22.12 -5.68 2.11
C LYS A 64 -20.63 -5.95 1.91
N ILE A 65 -19.94 -6.14 3.02
CA ILE A 65 -18.55 -6.56 3.07
C ILE A 65 -18.54 -8.07 3.22
N ARG A 66 -17.86 -8.75 2.31
CA ARG A 66 -17.84 -10.20 2.17
C ARG A 66 -16.47 -10.75 2.51
N SER A 67 -16.39 -11.94 3.08
CA SER A 67 -15.08 -12.55 3.41
C SER A 67 -14.30 -13.00 2.18
N ARG A 68 -14.98 -13.27 1.06
CA ARG A 68 -14.40 -13.59 -0.25
C ARG A 68 -15.08 -12.77 -1.35
N ALA A 69 -14.49 -12.78 -2.55
CA ALA A 69 -15.03 -12.12 -3.75
C ALA A 69 -16.25 -12.87 -4.35
N THR A 70 -17.23 -13.19 -3.50
CA THR A 70 -18.46 -13.91 -3.84
C THR A 70 -19.57 -13.58 -2.84
N THR A 71 -20.82 -13.53 -3.32
CA THR A 71 -22.01 -13.31 -2.50
C THR A 71 -22.40 -14.52 -1.66
N TYR A 72 -21.85 -15.71 -1.95
CA TYR A 72 -22.01 -16.93 -1.12
C TYR A 72 -21.17 -16.92 0.15
N SER A 73 -20.18 -16.03 0.23
CA SER A 73 -19.33 -15.93 1.42
C SER A 73 -20.00 -15.15 2.55
N GLY A 74 -19.54 -15.42 3.78
CA GLY A 74 -20.02 -14.77 4.99
C GLY A 74 -19.93 -13.24 4.92
N VAL A 75 -20.94 -12.59 5.50
CA VAL A 75 -21.00 -11.13 5.61
C VAL A 75 -20.21 -10.69 6.84
N LEU A 76 -19.20 -9.85 6.63
CA LEU A 76 -18.36 -9.28 7.69
C LEU A 76 -18.87 -7.91 8.17
N GLY A 77 -19.85 -7.34 7.48
CA GLY A 77 -20.45 -6.05 7.80
C GLY A 77 -20.97 -5.34 6.55
N SER A 78 -21.09 -4.02 6.62
CA SER A 78 -21.54 -3.20 5.49
C SER A 78 -21.04 -1.76 5.56
N PHE A 79 -21.02 -1.11 4.40
CA PHE A 79 -20.90 0.34 4.29
C PHE A 79 -22.25 0.93 3.89
N TYR A 80 -22.55 2.11 4.41
CA TYR A 80 -23.75 2.87 4.06
C TYR A 80 -23.58 3.59 2.70
N SER A 81 -24.69 4.07 2.14
CA SER A 81 -24.69 4.82 0.88
C SER A 81 -23.83 6.08 0.99
N GLY A 82 -23.02 6.35 -0.05
CA GLY A 82 -22.17 7.53 -0.11
C GLY A 82 -20.90 7.47 0.73
N ALA A 83 -20.66 6.39 1.48
CA ALA A 83 -19.44 6.18 2.24
C ALA A 83 -18.21 6.21 1.31
N LYS A 84 -17.16 6.92 1.73
CA LYS A 84 -15.84 6.86 1.10
C LYS A 84 -15.06 5.71 1.74
N ILE A 85 -14.61 4.76 0.92
CA ILE A 85 -13.95 3.53 1.37
C ILE A 85 -12.54 3.43 0.80
N ALA A 86 -11.62 2.94 1.61
CA ALA A 86 -10.23 2.69 1.26
C ALA A 86 -10.06 1.29 0.64
N LEU A 87 -9.42 1.24 -0.51
CA LEU A 87 -9.28 0.08 -1.39
C LEU A 87 -7.81 -0.18 -1.70
N VAL A 88 -7.45 -1.46 -1.81
CA VAL A 88 -6.08 -1.90 -2.10
C VAL A 88 -5.93 -2.24 -3.58
N CYS A 89 -6.74 -3.20 -4.04
CA CYS A 89 -6.65 -3.76 -5.37
C CYS A 89 -7.96 -4.42 -5.78
N LYS A 90 -8.06 -4.83 -7.05
CA LYS A 90 -9.23 -5.50 -7.62
C LYS A 90 -8.92 -6.90 -8.12
N VAL A 91 -9.93 -7.78 -8.06
CA VAL A 91 -9.89 -9.15 -8.56
C VAL A 91 -11.16 -9.47 -9.34
N TYR A 92 -11.08 -10.53 -10.16
CA TYR A 92 -12.28 -11.20 -10.66
C TYR A 92 -12.89 -12.05 -9.54
N GLY A 93 -14.22 -12.03 -9.48
CA GLY A 93 -15.01 -12.83 -8.55
C GLY A 93 -16.37 -13.16 -9.14
N GLN A 94 -17.35 -13.42 -8.28
CA GLN A 94 -18.71 -13.69 -8.73
C GLN A 94 -19.32 -12.47 -9.44
N ASP A 95 -20.07 -12.72 -10.50
CA ASP A 95 -20.85 -11.68 -11.16
C ASP A 95 -21.96 -11.15 -10.25
N VAL A 96 -22.05 -9.83 -10.15
CA VAL A 96 -23.14 -9.12 -9.47
C VAL A 96 -23.68 -8.08 -10.43
N ASP A 97 -24.89 -8.32 -10.95
CA ASP A 97 -25.59 -7.48 -11.92
C ASP A 97 -24.73 -7.11 -13.14
N GLY A 98 -24.01 -8.08 -13.71
CA GLY A 98 -23.16 -7.89 -14.89
C GLY A 98 -21.79 -7.27 -14.60
N ASN A 99 -21.37 -7.21 -13.33
CA ASN A 99 -20.03 -6.81 -12.94
C ASN A 99 -19.38 -7.87 -12.03
N ASN A 100 -18.31 -8.49 -12.53
CA ASN A 100 -17.56 -9.54 -11.84
C ASN A 100 -16.32 -9.02 -11.10
N ILE A 101 -16.16 -7.69 -10.97
CA ILE A 101 -15.02 -7.09 -10.28
C ILE A 101 -15.33 -6.92 -8.80
N TRP A 102 -14.35 -7.25 -7.96
CA TRP A 102 -14.40 -7.09 -6.51
C TRP A 102 -13.19 -6.30 -6.02
N TYR A 103 -13.42 -5.41 -5.05
CA TYR A 103 -12.37 -4.61 -4.42
C TYR A 103 -12.01 -5.15 -3.06
N LYS A 104 -10.70 -5.28 -2.81
CA LYS A 104 -10.13 -5.58 -1.50
C LYS A 104 -10.07 -4.31 -0.66
N LEU A 105 -10.51 -4.39 0.59
CA LEU A 105 -10.47 -3.27 1.54
C LEU A 105 -9.08 -3.12 2.17
N ASP A 106 -8.69 -1.89 2.48
CA ASP A 106 -7.37 -1.55 3.06
C ASP A 106 -7.33 -1.71 4.58
N HIS A 107 -8.20 -0.98 5.30
CA HIS A 107 -8.19 -0.94 6.77
C HIS A 107 -8.88 -2.12 7.45
N ARG A 108 -9.44 -3.06 6.68
CA ARG A 108 -10.08 -4.26 7.21
C ARG A 108 -10.05 -5.40 6.21
N SER A 109 -10.07 -6.62 6.70
CA SER A 109 -10.24 -7.78 5.83
C SER A 109 -11.64 -7.79 5.22
N GLY A 110 -11.71 -8.09 3.92
CA GLY A 110 -12.96 -8.29 3.21
C GLY A 110 -12.94 -7.69 1.80
N TRP A 111 -14.04 -7.99 1.11
CA TRP A 111 -14.26 -7.65 -0.28
C TRP A 111 -15.61 -6.95 -0.44
N VAL A 112 -15.67 -6.00 -1.35
CA VAL A 112 -16.91 -5.36 -1.79
C VAL A 112 -17.05 -5.48 -3.29
N THR A 113 -18.26 -5.70 -3.79
CA THR A 113 -18.50 -5.74 -5.23
C THR A 113 -18.27 -4.34 -5.83
N ALA A 114 -17.57 -4.28 -6.95
CA ALA A 114 -17.36 -3.04 -7.70
C ALA A 114 -18.65 -2.50 -8.31
N ARG A 115 -19.69 -3.34 -8.44
CA ARG A 115 -20.99 -2.95 -8.99
C ARG A 115 -21.58 -1.71 -8.30
N TYR A 116 -21.36 -1.58 -6.99
CA TYR A 116 -21.94 -0.53 -6.16
C TYR A 116 -20.90 0.45 -5.59
N VAL A 117 -19.71 0.51 -6.19
CA VAL A 117 -18.62 1.40 -5.76
C VAL A 117 -18.11 2.18 -6.96
N LYS A 118 -18.23 3.51 -6.91
CA LYS A 118 -17.61 4.41 -7.88
C LYS A 118 -16.14 4.63 -7.51
N ASN A 119 -15.23 4.34 -8.43
CA ASN A 119 -13.82 4.65 -8.25
C ASN A 119 -13.60 6.17 -8.17
N LEU A 120 -12.84 6.59 -7.17
CA LEU A 120 -12.29 7.95 -7.10
C LEU A 120 -10.83 7.97 -7.58
N ASP A 121 -10.13 6.84 -7.40
CA ASP A 121 -8.76 6.64 -7.86
C ASP A 121 -8.65 5.41 -8.79
N TYR A 122 -7.53 5.32 -9.53
CA TYR A 122 -7.18 4.10 -10.23
C TYR A 122 -6.88 2.97 -9.24
N ILE A 123 -7.59 1.85 -9.39
CA ILE A 123 -7.43 0.66 -8.56
C ILE A 123 -6.68 -0.41 -9.37
N PRO A 124 -5.45 -0.79 -8.95
CA PRO A 124 -4.68 -1.80 -9.65
C PRO A 124 -5.27 -3.20 -9.44
N TRP A 125 -4.90 -4.14 -10.29
CA TRP A 125 -5.16 -5.56 -10.06
C TRP A 125 -4.31 -6.09 -8.91
N CYS A 126 -4.86 -7.00 -8.11
CA CYS A 126 -4.06 -7.70 -7.11
C CYS A 126 -3.00 -8.54 -7.83
N ARG A 127 -1.75 -8.48 -7.35
CA ARG A 127 -0.63 -9.31 -7.80
C ARG A 127 -0.33 -10.37 -6.76
#